data_AF-A0A485L9L8-F1
#
_entry.id   AF-A0A485L9L8-F1
#
_cell.length_a   1.000
_cell.length_b   1.000
_cell.length_c   1.000
_cell.angle_alpha   90.00
_cell.angle_beta   90.00
_cell.angle_gamma   90.00
#
_symmetry.space_group_name_H-M   'P 1'
#
loop_
_entity.id
_entity.type
_entity.pdbx_description
1 polymer ?
#
loop_
_entity_poly.entity_id
_entity_poly.type
_entity_poly.pdbx_seq_one_letter_code
_entity_poly.pdbx_strand_id
1 'polypeptide(L)'
;MYDAEPKRNNTATEDDDIMVMRPRDDDESIAVLQEKHIKVDEAFEEPTPVYETTPSMVHIWPLIFGLIFIAGASFGVSKIVKAGWIDPDYGNMTYVQYKELNVLGEGCSAVEKPVVWHELKRKLKSCKRHEYYDPLHNDCQTCPAAKPDDKIFAVFWETQNDCQRLVGDPSIRYVTHVMWSFAEPFPNGTINTKLQFWDDEHVRDCILQLRMRCIKNIIAVGGASFRERFLTLKDPENLERFKKSAVELVLKYDYDGIDVDDETGNMVATKGDWLASHGPTVEKYLKALRDGMDAAQRPGEPRYLLSWDEFPYAWDPINRANKDYPGCVRFTEGEDGWHRCYNPAISALVDFVNVMFYNINGGAGVYKAVIDDTLPKKAAAVIPLDKIVVGACCGMGCVTDQPAGQEVFNAGNGSAFYKGTMLWSGTIDILYENSSTITRMGRAGNYGVKMPFRAPNP
;
A
#
# COMPACT_ATOMS: atom_id res chain seq x y z
N MET A 1 -27.67 -0.21 33.40
CA MET A 1 -28.95 0.43 33.07
C MET A 1 -28.75 1.09 31.71
N TYR A 2 -29.03 0.36 30.64
CA TYR A 2 -28.96 0.85 29.27
C TYR A 2 -30.27 0.46 28.61
N ASP A 3 -31.12 1.46 28.41
CA ASP A 3 -32.38 1.35 27.69
C ASP A 3 -32.16 1.51 26.19
N ALA A 4 -32.77 0.57 25.47
CA ALA A 4 -33.47 0.67 24.19
C ALA A 4 -32.86 1.45 23.00
N GLU A 5 -32.53 0.68 21.96
CA GLU A 5 -32.46 1.13 20.56
C GLU A 5 -33.80 1.71 20.08
N PRO A 6 -33.80 2.75 19.22
CA PRO A 6 -34.98 3.13 18.46
C PRO A 6 -35.07 2.34 17.15
N LYS A 7 -36.22 1.67 16.98
CA LYS A 7 -36.66 1.01 15.74
C LYS A 7 -36.75 2.01 14.59
N ARG A 8 -36.15 1.68 13.44
CA ARG A 8 -36.41 2.37 12.16
C ARG A 8 -37.72 1.88 11.54
N ASN A 9 -38.69 2.78 11.44
CA ASN A 9 -39.85 2.64 10.56
C ASN A 9 -39.42 2.91 9.12
N ASN A 10 -39.55 1.90 8.25
CA ASN A 10 -39.59 2.07 6.81
C ASN A 10 -41.05 2.13 6.37
N THR A 11 -41.48 3.28 5.88
CA THR A 11 -42.70 3.42 5.08
C THR A 11 -42.29 3.90 3.69
N ALA A 12 -42.26 2.98 2.74
CA ALA A 12 -42.34 3.27 1.32
C ALA A 12 -43.39 2.31 0.75
N THR A 13 -44.57 2.86 0.51
CA THR A 13 -45.72 2.26 -0.19
C THR A 13 -45.31 1.96 -1.63
N GLU A 14 -45.42 0.69 -2.02
CA GLU A 14 -46.44 0.19 -2.97
C GLU A 14 -46.32 0.83 -4.36
N ASP A 15 -45.74 0.07 -5.30
CA ASP A 15 -46.54 -0.44 -6.42
C ASP A 15 -45.83 -1.67 -7.02
N ASP A 16 -46.52 -2.80 -6.85
CA ASP A 16 -46.19 -4.17 -7.25
C ASP A 16 -46.63 -4.47 -8.69
N ASP A 17 -46.28 -5.70 -9.10
CA ASP A 17 -46.83 -6.51 -10.20
C ASP A 17 -46.10 -6.39 -11.56
N ILE A 18 -45.16 -7.28 -11.92
CA ILE A 18 -45.32 -8.72 -12.22
C ILE A 18 -46.50 -8.99 -13.16
N MET A 19 -46.23 -9.57 -14.34
CA MET A 19 -47.03 -10.58 -15.06
C MET A 19 -46.27 -10.91 -16.36
N VAL A 20 -45.50 -12.01 -16.42
CA VAL A 20 -45.93 -13.35 -16.86
C VAL A 20 -46.46 -13.37 -18.30
N MET A 21 -45.68 -13.99 -19.20
CA MET A 21 -46.09 -14.38 -20.55
C MET A 21 -47.21 -15.43 -20.52
N ARG A 22 -48.21 -15.28 -21.41
CA ARG A 22 -48.75 -16.32 -22.32
C ARG A 22 -49.84 -15.73 -23.26
N PRO A 23 -50.22 -16.44 -24.35
CA PRO A 23 -50.42 -15.88 -25.68
C PRO A 23 -51.88 -15.55 -26.00
N ARG A 24 -52.10 -14.75 -27.06
CA ARG A 24 -53.36 -14.72 -27.80
C ARG A 24 -53.20 -14.12 -29.20
N ASP A 25 -53.27 -15.02 -30.17
CA ASP A 25 -54.06 -15.00 -31.39
C ASP A 25 -54.64 -13.66 -31.90
N ASP A 26 -54.34 -13.47 -33.18
CA ASP A 26 -55.22 -13.13 -34.29
C ASP A 26 -55.96 -11.78 -34.28
N ASP A 27 -55.53 -10.98 -35.23
CA ASP A 27 -56.29 -10.65 -36.45
C ASP A 27 -56.57 -9.17 -36.72
N GLU A 28 -56.53 -8.89 -38.03
CA GLU A 28 -57.10 -7.76 -38.75
C GLU A 28 -56.32 -6.43 -38.81
N SER A 29 -55.57 -6.25 -39.91
CA SER A 29 -56.19 -5.60 -41.09
C SER A 29 -55.25 -5.59 -42.29
N ILE A 30 -55.52 -6.49 -43.24
CA ILE A 30 -55.04 -6.46 -44.62
C ILE A 30 -56.22 -5.99 -45.49
N ALA A 31 -56.02 -4.92 -46.24
CA ALA A 31 -56.90 -4.56 -47.36
C ALA A 31 -56.38 -5.23 -48.64
N VAL A 32 -57.23 -6.10 -49.17
CA VAL A 32 -57.11 -6.87 -50.41
C VAL A 32 -57.27 -5.96 -51.63
N LEU A 33 -56.41 -6.14 -52.65
CA LEU A 33 -56.79 -5.87 -54.05
C LEU A 33 -56.37 -7.05 -54.93
N GLN A 34 -57.35 -7.48 -55.74
CA GLN A 34 -57.47 -8.75 -56.45
C GLN A 34 -56.48 -8.95 -57.61
N GLU A 35 -56.10 -10.21 -57.81
CA GLU A 35 -55.55 -10.73 -59.06
C GLU A 35 -56.57 -10.67 -60.20
N LYS A 36 -56.11 -10.25 -61.38
CA LYS A 36 -56.78 -10.44 -62.67
C LYS A 36 -55.90 -11.36 -63.53
N HIS A 37 -56.41 -12.56 -63.80
CA HIS A 37 -55.87 -13.48 -64.79
C HIS A 37 -55.84 -12.84 -66.19
N ILE A 38 -54.67 -12.85 -66.84
CA ILE A 38 -54.55 -12.75 -68.29
C ILE A 38 -53.61 -13.88 -68.75
N LYS A 39 -54.14 -14.76 -69.60
CA LYS A 39 -53.39 -15.78 -70.35
C LYS A 39 -52.63 -15.12 -71.50
N VAL A 40 -51.40 -15.53 -71.76
CA VAL A 40 -50.82 -15.55 -73.12
C VAL A 40 -49.85 -16.72 -73.22
N ASP A 41 -50.15 -17.66 -74.10
CA ASP A 41 -49.22 -18.68 -74.59
C ASP A 41 -48.46 -18.15 -75.82
N GLU A 42 -47.25 -18.68 -75.99
CA GLU A 42 -46.41 -18.81 -77.20
C GLU A 42 -45.25 -17.82 -77.48
N ALA A 43 -44.07 -18.48 -77.49
CA ALA A 43 -42.97 -18.42 -78.47
C ALA A 43 -41.73 -17.52 -78.22
N PHE A 44 -40.64 -18.23 -77.85
CA PHE A 44 -39.23 -18.10 -78.27
C PHE A 44 -38.58 -16.71 -78.37
N GLU A 45 -37.63 -16.46 -77.45
CA GLU A 45 -36.35 -15.77 -77.73
C GLU A 45 -35.27 -16.27 -76.75
N GLU A 46 -34.05 -16.47 -77.23
CA GLU A 46 -32.90 -17.07 -76.52
C GLU A 46 -32.43 -16.22 -75.30
N PRO A 47 -31.86 -16.85 -74.25
CA PRO A 47 -31.32 -16.09 -73.12
C PRO A 47 -30.02 -15.38 -73.50
N THR A 48 -29.97 -14.07 -73.28
CA THR A 48 -28.72 -13.30 -73.30
C THR A 48 -27.78 -13.77 -72.17
N PRO A 49 -26.45 -13.80 -72.40
CA PRO A 49 -25.53 -14.33 -71.40
C PRO A 49 -25.44 -13.38 -70.21
N VAL A 50 -25.64 -13.92 -69.00
CA VAL A 50 -25.31 -13.25 -67.74
C VAL A 50 -23.80 -13.10 -67.71
N TYR A 51 -23.30 -11.86 -67.80
CA TYR A 51 -21.89 -11.58 -67.57
C TYR A 51 -21.57 -11.81 -66.09
N GLU A 52 -20.69 -12.77 -65.81
CA GLU A 52 -20.02 -12.87 -64.51
C GLU A 52 -19.20 -11.61 -64.27
N THR A 53 -19.63 -10.77 -63.34
CA THR A 53 -18.81 -9.67 -62.84
C THR A 53 -17.64 -10.24 -62.06
N THR A 54 -16.45 -10.23 -62.66
CA THR A 54 -15.20 -10.50 -61.94
C THR A 54 -14.92 -9.31 -61.00
N PRO A 55 -14.72 -9.53 -59.69
CA PRO A 55 -14.43 -8.44 -58.76
C PRO A 55 -13.11 -7.77 -59.16
N SER A 56 -13.21 -6.49 -59.53
CA SER A 56 -12.09 -5.67 -59.96
C SER A 56 -11.50 -4.90 -58.77
N MET A 57 -10.19 -5.05 -58.55
CA MET A 57 -9.43 -4.29 -57.54
C MET A 57 -9.35 -2.78 -57.85
N VAL A 58 -9.83 -2.34 -59.01
CA VAL A 58 -9.80 -0.93 -59.46
C VAL A 58 -10.65 -0.01 -58.56
N HIS A 59 -11.47 -0.56 -57.67
CA HIS A 59 -12.32 0.19 -56.73
C HIS A 59 -12.00 -0.07 -55.26
N ILE A 60 -10.83 -0.64 -54.92
CA ILE A 60 -10.41 -0.84 -53.53
C ILE A 60 -9.85 0.43 -52.87
N TRP A 61 -9.56 1.47 -53.66
CA TRP A 61 -8.97 2.71 -53.15
C TRP A 61 -9.78 3.38 -52.01
N PRO A 62 -11.12 3.37 -51.97
CA PRO A 62 -11.86 3.93 -50.83
C PRO A 62 -11.63 3.14 -49.54
N LEU A 63 -11.41 1.82 -49.63
CA LEU A 63 -11.07 0.98 -48.48
C LEU A 63 -9.65 1.28 -47.96
N ILE A 64 -8.70 1.54 -48.85
CA ILE A 64 -7.34 1.94 -48.47
C ILE A 64 -7.37 3.28 -47.72
N PHE A 65 -8.10 4.28 -48.23
CA PHE A 65 -8.26 5.55 -47.52
C PHE A 65 -9.02 5.41 -46.20
N GLY A 66 -10.06 4.57 -46.15
CA GLY A 66 -10.79 4.25 -44.93
C GLY A 66 -9.89 3.62 -43.85
N LEU A 67 -9.04 2.65 -44.23
CA LEU A 67 -8.11 2.00 -43.32
C LEU A 67 -7.01 2.95 -42.83
N ILE A 68 -6.46 3.81 -43.72
CA ILE A 68 -5.49 4.83 -43.33
C ILE A 68 -6.11 5.84 -42.37
N PHE A 69 -7.35 6.27 -42.62
CA PHE A 69 -8.07 7.18 -41.73
C PHE A 69 -8.32 6.56 -40.35
N ILE A 70 -8.80 5.31 -40.29
CA ILE A 70 -9.02 4.59 -39.02
C ILE A 70 -7.70 4.41 -38.28
N ALA A 71 -6.62 4.03 -38.96
CA ALA A 71 -5.30 3.87 -38.34
C ALA A 71 -4.75 5.21 -37.81
N GLY A 72 -4.87 6.28 -38.59
CA GLY A 72 -4.47 7.64 -38.19
C GLY A 72 -5.28 8.18 -37.02
N ALA A 73 -6.60 8.02 -37.05
CA ALA A 73 -7.49 8.41 -35.96
C ALA A 73 -7.21 7.60 -34.69
N SER A 74 -7.03 6.28 -34.81
CA SER A 74 -6.71 5.40 -33.68
C SER A 74 -5.34 5.74 -33.07
N PHE A 75 -4.34 6.06 -33.90
CA PHE A 75 -3.04 6.53 -33.44
C PHE A 75 -3.12 7.89 -32.74
N GLY A 76 -3.88 8.83 -33.31
CA GLY A 76 -4.15 10.14 -32.72
C GLY A 76 -4.84 10.02 -31.36
N VAL A 77 -5.93 9.26 -31.28
CA VAL A 77 -6.63 8.97 -30.02
C VAL A 77 -5.71 8.28 -29.03
N SER A 78 -4.91 7.30 -29.44
CA SER A 78 -3.94 6.64 -28.56
C SER A 78 -2.90 7.62 -28.01
N LYS A 79 -2.41 8.56 -28.82
CA LYS A 79 -1.48 9.61 -28.38
C LYS A 79 -2.15 10.58 -27.41
N ILE A 80 -3.39 10.99 -27.67
CA ILE A 80 -4.17 11.90 -26.84
C ILE A 80 -4.53 11.25 -25.49
N VAL A 81 -4.93 9.96 -25.49
CA VAL A 81 -5.18 9.17 -24.27
C VAL A 81 -3.89 8.98 -23.47
N LYS A 82 -2.77 8.62 -24.13
CA LYS A 82 -1.45 8.52 -23.46
C LYS A 82 -0.94 9.86 -22.93
N ALA A 83 -1.26 10.96 -23.60
CA ALA A 83 -0.95 12.31 -23.15
C ALA A 83 -1.90 12.81 -22.05
N GLY A 84 -3.00 12.10 -21.79
CA GLY A 84 -3.98 12.43 -20.76
C GLY A 84 -5.02 13.47 -21.14
N TRP A 85 -5.34 13.62 -22.42
CA TRP A 85 -6.29 14.63 -22.90
C TRP A 85 -7.71 14.08 -23.03
N ILE A 86 -7.87 12.74 -23.09
CA ILE A 86 -9.16 12.04 -23.12
C ILE A 86 -9.16 10.97 -22.04
N ASP A 87 -10.26 10.90 -21.30
CA ASP A 87 -10.56 9.86 -20.32
C ASP A 87 -11.27 8.67 -20.99
N PRO A 88 -10.67 7.46 -20.98
CA PRO A 88 -11.29 6.28 -21.59
C PRO A 88 -12.48 5.73 -20.80
N ASP A 89 -12.63 6.06 -19.51
CA ASP A 89 -13.73 5.56 -18.67
C ASP A 89 -15.01 6.39 -18.84
N TYR A 90 -14.89 7.68 -19.21
CA TYR A 90 -16.02 8.62 -19.27
C TYR A 90 -16.23 9.32 -20.62
N GLY A 91 -15.35 9.11 -21.60
CA GLY A 91 -15.59 9.46 -23.01
C GLY A 91 -15.76 10.95 -23.34
N ASN A 92 -15.57 11.87 -22.39
CA ASN A 92 -15.77 13.31 -22.60
C ASN A 92 -14.46 14.10 -22.57
N MET A 93 -14.34 15.05 -23.51
CA MET A 93 -13.43 16.18 -23.36
C MET A 93 -14.02 17.15 -22.33
N THR A 94 -13.36 17.28 -21.18
CA THR A 94 -13.43 18.45 -20.29
C THR A 94 -14.84 19.01 -20.03
N TYR A 95 -15.68 18.42 -19.16
CA TYR A 95 -16.74 19.14 -18.42
C TYR A 95 -17.53 18.23 -17.45
N VAL A 96 -16.87 17.61 -16.47
CA VAL A 96 -17.60 17.16 -15.27
C VAL A 96 -16.98 17.85 -14.07
N GLN A 97 -17.57 18.99 -13.69
CA GLN A 97 -17.29 19.70 -12.45
C GLN A 97 -17.81 18.86 -11.27
N TYR A 98 -17.06 17.84 -10.87
CA TYR A 98 -17.14 17.39 -9.48
C TYR A 98 -16.39 18.42 -8.62
N LYS A 99 -16.86 18.64 -7.38
CA LYS A 99 -16.06 19.25 -6.30
C LYS A 99 -14.89 18.30 -6.00
N GLU A 100 -13.95 18.16 -6.93
CA GLU A 100 -12.71 17.47 -6.68
C GLU A 100 -11.86 18.38 -5.80
N LEU A 101 -11.34 17.82 -4.70
CA LEU A 101 -10.32 18.48 -3.90
C LEU A 101 -9.14 18.78 -4.82
N ASN A 102 -8.95 20.06 -5.17
CA ASN A 102 -7.78 20.49 -5.92
C ASN A 102 -6.53 20.13 -5.12
N VAL A 103 -5.79 19.10 -5.54
CA VAL A 103 -4.60 18.62 -4.83
C VAL A 103 -3.39 19.53 -5.11
N LEU A 104 -3.43 20.26 -6.23
CA LEU A 104 -2.44 21.28 -6.58
C LEU A 104 -3.18 22.55 -7.03
N GLY A 105 -3.41 23.46 -6.09
CA GLY A 105 -4.06 24.75 -6.36
C GLY A 105 -3.16 25.72 -7.13
N GLU A 106 -3.75 26.80 -7.65
CA GLU A 106 -3.13 27.93 -8.38
C GLU A 106 -2.07 28.73 -7.58
N GLY A 107 -1.62 28.22 -6.43
CA GLY A 107 -0.57 28.85 -5.60
C GLY A 107 0.85 28.42 -5.94
N CYS A 108 1.03 27.41 -6.81
CA CYS A 108 2.34 27.05 -7.36
C CYS A 108 2.52 27.83 -8.66
N SER A 109 3.52 28.73 -8.77
CA SER A 109 3.80 29.61 -9.93
C SER A 109 4.24 28.88 -11.21
N ALA A 110 3.92 27.61 -11.26
CA ALA A 110 4.58 26.50 -11.92
C ALA A 110 3.54 25.55 -12.52
N VAL A 111 2.28 25.71 -12.11
CA VAL A 111 1.12 24.95 -12.55
C VAL A 111 0.17 26.00 -13.13
N GLU A 112 0.19 26.17 -14.46
CA GLU A 112 -0.57 27.21 -15.18
C GLU A 112 -2.09 27.12 -14.97
N LYS A 113 -2.57 25.93 -14.59
CA LYS A 113 -3.97 25.64 -14.28
C LYS A 113 -4.04 24.55 -13.19
N PRO A 114 -5.02 24.58 -12.28
CA PRO A 114 -5.19 23.53 -11.28
C PRO A 114 -5.33 22.17 -11.97
N VAL A 115 -4.55 21.18 -11.53
CA VAL A 115 -4.63 19.81 -12.05
C VAL A 115 -5.69 19.07 -11.24
N VAL A 116 -6.79 18.71 -11.89
CA VAL A 116 -7.87 17.92 -11.29
C VAL A 116 -7.36 16.53 -10.88
N TRP A 117 -7.94 15.93 -9.83
CA TRP A 117 -7.41 14.69 -9.24
C TRP A 117 -7.40 13.55 -10.25
N HIS A 118 -8.45 13.41 -11.05
CA HIS A 118 -8.49 12.38 -12.08
C HIS A 118 -7.32 12.49 -13.08
N GLU A 119 -7.00 13.72 -13.54
CA GLU A 119 -5.86 13.96 -14.44
C GLU A 119 -4.54 13.61 -13.73
N LEU A 120 -4.35 14.11 -12.51
CA LEU A 120 -3.14 13.87 -11.72
C LEU A 120 -2.93 12.38 -11.44
N LYS A 121 -3.97 11.68 -11.01
CA LYS A 121 -3.97 10.25 -10.73
C LYS A 121 -3.53 9.43 -11.92
N ARG A 122 -4.06 9.71 -13.11
CA ARG A 122 -3.66 9.00 -14.33
C ARG A 122 -2.17 9.23 -14.64
N LYS A 123 -1.66 10.44 -14.44
CA LYS A 123 -0.23 10.75 -14.62
C LYS A 123 0.64 10.07 -13.58
N LEU A 124 0.22 10.04 -12.32
CA LEU A 124 0.89 9.33 -11.24
C LEU A 124 0.97 7.82 -11.49
N LYS A 125 -0.12 7.22 -12.00
CA LYS A 125 -0.16 5.80 -12.41
C LYS A 125 0.82 5.46 -13.55
N SER A 126 1.31 6.46 -14.30
CA SER A 126 2.30 6.23 -15.36
C SER A 126 3.74 6.20 -14.86
N CYS A 127 3.98 6.67 -13.63
CA CYS A 127 5.29 6.66 -13.00
C CYS A 127 5.59 5.31 -12.36
N LYS A 128 6.86 4.89 -12.40
CA LYS A 128 7.32 3.68 -11.70
C LYS A 128 7.35 3.92 -10.18
N ARG A 129 7.45 2.83 -9.41
CA ARG A 129 7.44 2.84 -7.92
C ARG A 129 8.45 3.81 -7.26
N HIS A 130 9.56 4.09 -7.93
CA HIS A 130 10.63 4.97 -7.44
C HIS A 130 10.71 6.29 -8.19
N GLU A 131 9.68 6.61 -8.97
CA GLU A 131 9.53 7.86 -9.68
C GLU A 131 8.43 8.69 -9.01
N TYR A 132 8.58 10.00 -9.07
CA TYR A 132 7.53 10.95 -8.75
C TYR A 132 7.10 11.65 -10.02
N TYR A 133 5.84 12.08 -10.08
CA TYR A 133 5.37 12.94 -11.16
C TYR A 133 5.74 14.39 -10.86
N ASP A 134 6.49 15.02 -11.75
CA ASP A 134 6.89 16.43 -11.66
C ASP A 134 5.87 17.31 -12.39
N PRO A 135 4.99 18.06 -11.68
CA PRO A 135 3.95 18.87 -12.32
C PRO A 135 4.54 20.00 -13.18
N LEU A 136 5.74 20.49 -12.85
CA LEU A 136 6.44 21.55 -13.57
C LEU A 136 6.80 21.16 -15.00
N HIS A 137 7.23 19.91 -15.17
CA HIS A 137 7.76 19.39 -16.42
C HIS A 137 6.81 18.40 -17.08
N ASN A 138 5.71 18.05 -16.41
CA ASN A 138 4.68 17.15 -16.87
C ASN A 138 5.23 15.76 -17.27
N ASP A 139 6.18 15.24 -16.50
CA ASP A 139 6.83 13.95 -16.71
C ASP A 139 7.09 13.20 -15.38
N CYS A 140 7.47 11.93 -15.48
CA CYS A 140 7.91 11.14 -14.34
C CYS A 140 9.43 11.27 -14.19
N GLN A 141 9.88 11.45 -12.96
CA GLN A 141 11.29 11.64 -12.63
C GLN A 141 11.69 10.71 -11.49
N THR A 142 12.91 10.20 -11.54
CA THR A 142 13.44 9.31 -10.50
C THR A 142 13.61 10.06 -9.18
N CYS A 143 13.08 9.49 -8.10
CA CYS A 143 13.39 9.93 -6.75
C CYS A 143 14.90 9.81 -6.48
N PRO A 144 15.49 10.71 -5.66
CA PRO A 144 16.88 10.60 -5.28
C PRO A 144 17.22 9.20 -4.76
N ALA A 145 18.26 8.59 -5.33
CA ALA A 145 18.71 7.28 -4.90
C ALA A 145 19.15 7.34 -3.42
N ALA A 146 18.75 6.33 -2.65
CA ALA A 146 19.11 6.25 -1.24
C ALA A 146 20.62 6.15 -1.07
N LYS A 147 21.17 6.97 -0.18
CA LYS A 147 22.57 6.95 0.23
C LYS A 147 22.73 6.19 1.55
N PRO A 148 23.92 5.66 1.85
CA PRO A 148 24.17 4.97 3.12
C PRO A 148 23.84 5.82 4.35
N ASP A 149 24.09 7.13 4.28
CA ASP A 149 23.88 8.11 5.35
C ASP A 149 22.45 8.67 5.42
N ASP A 150 21.59 8.37 4.43
CA ASP A 150 20.19 8.79 4.48
C ASP A 150 19.48 8.16 5.68
N LYS A 151 18.68 8.97 6.38
CA LYS A 151 18.01 8.58 7.60
C LYS A 151 16.54 8.22 7.39
N ILE A 152 16.07 7.28 8.19
CA ILE A 152 14.67 6.84 8.21
C ILE A 152 13.92 7.62 9.29
N PHE A 153 12.78 8.20 8.91
CA PHE A 153 11.72 8.51 9.85
C PHE A 153 10.47 7.79 9.36
N ALA A 154 10.18 6.66 9.99
CA ALA A 154 9.02 5.84 9.70
C ALA A 154 7.85 6.21 10.62
N VAL A 155 6.63 6.20 10.09
CA VAL A 155 5.41 6.33 10.90
C VAL A 155 4.46 5.20 10.56
N PHE A 156 3.87 4.59 11.58
CA PHE A 156 2.79 3.63 11.37
C PHE A 156 1.48 4.36 11.09
N TRP A 157 0.80 3.96 10.01
CA TRP A 157 -0.54 4.40 9.65
C TRP A 157 -1.51 3.24 9.68
N GLU A 158 -2.39 3.28 10.67
CA GLU A 158 -3.49 2.37 10.87
C GLU A 158 -4.53 2.53 9.75
N THR A 159 -4.57 1.56 8.84
CA THR A 159 -5.39 1.49 7.62
C THR A 159 -6.90 1.51 7.88
N GLN A 160 -7.33 1.44 9.13
CA GLN A 160 -8.70 1.70 9.54
C GLN A 160 -9.10 3.17 9.38
N ASN A 161 -8.13 4.07 9.30
CA ASN A 161 -8.33 5.51 9.27
C ASN A 161 -8.10 6.09 7.88
N ASP A 162 -8.83 7.16 7.56
CA ASP A 162 -8.75 7.85 6.27
C ASP A 162 -7.35 8.41 6.01
N CYS A 163 -6.61 7.79 5.09
CA CYS A 163 -5.25 8.17 4.75
C CYS A 163 -5.11 9.58 4.15
N GLN A 164 -6.19 10.23 3.73
CA GLN A 164 -6.13 11.65 3.34
C GLN A 164 -5.71 12.55 4.50
N ARG A 165 -5.99 12.15 5.74
CA ARG A 165 -5.52 12.85 6.95
C ARG A 165 -4.00 12.81 7.07
N LEU A 166 -3.39 11.68 6.72
CA LEU A 166 -1.93 11.53 6.66
C LEU A 166 -1.32 12.38 5.53
N VAL A 167 -1.88 12.26 4.32
CA VAL A 167 -1.35 12.94 3.12
C VAL A 167 -1.42 14.45 3.24
N GLY A 168 -2.51 14.97 3.80
CA GLY A 168 -2.76 16.40 3.97
C GLY A 168 -2.00 17.03 5.15
N ASP A 169 -1.41 16.24 6.04
CA ASP A 169 -0.77 16.77 7.24
C ASP A 169 0.57 17.47 6.92
N PRO A 170 0.79 18.73 7.36
CA PRO A 170 2.03 19.45 7.08
C PRO A 170 3.29 18.83 7.71
N SER A 171 3.15 18.06 8.79
CA SER A 171 4.27 17.40 9.48
C SER A 171 4.85 16.23 8.69
N ILE A 172 4.11 15.70 7.69
CA ILE A 172 4.60 14.63 6.81
C ILE A 172 5.87 15.00 6.04
N ARG A 173 6.22 16.30 5.97
CA ARG A 173 7.52 16.78 5.44
C ARG A 173 8.74 16.17 6.13
N TYR A 174 8.59 15.73 7.38
CA TYR A 174 9.65 15.06 8.16
C TYR A 174 9.72 13.56 7.88
N VAL A 175 8.64 12.96 7.37
CA VAL A 175 8.51 11.51 7.22
C VAL A 175 9.19 11.07 5.93
N THR A 176 9.89 9.95 5.99
CA THR A 176 10.52 9.32 4.82
C THR A 176 9.91 7.97 4.48
N HIS A 177 9.27 7.31 5.44
CA HIS A 177 8.60 6.03 5.27
C HIS A 177 7.23 6.02 5.98
N VAL A 178 6.21 5.49 5.32
CA VAL A 178 4.91 5.19 5.92
C VAL A 178 4.76 3.67 5.98
N MET A 179 4.53 3.15 7.18
CA MET A 179 4.27 1.74 7.45
C MET A 179 2.76 1.55 7.58
N TRP A 180 2.14 0.93 6.59
CA TRP A 180 0.70 0.74 6.53
C TRP A 180 0.30 -0.46 7.38
N SER A 181 -0.28 -0.20 8.56
CA SER A 181 -0.67 -1.23 9.54
C SER A 181 -2.16 -1.55 9.48
N PHE A 182 -2.61 -2.80 9.59
CA PHE A 182 -1.84 -4.02 9.38
C PHE A 182 -2.49 -4.84 8.27
N ALA A 183 -1.64 -5.61 7.59
CA ALA A 183 -2.06 -6.76 6.82
C ALA A 183 -2.04 -8.00 7.74
N GLU A 184 -3.19 -8.62 7.92
CA GLU A 184 -3.38 -9.67 8.92
C GLU A 184 -3.07 -11.06 8.34
N PRO A 185 -2.18 -11.85 8.97
CA PRO A 185 -2.00 -13.25 8.61
C PRO A 185 -3.18 -14.11 9.09
N PHE A 186 -3.64 -15.03 8.25
CA PHE A 186 -4.62 -16.05 8.57
C PHE A 186 -3.95 -17.35 9.05
N PRO A 187 -4.66 -18.22 9.80
CA PRO A 187 -4.09 -19.49 10.27
C PRO A 187 -3.61 -20.44 9.16
N ASN A 188 -4.13 -20.32 7.93
CA ASN A 188 -3.69 -21.10 6.77
C ASN A 188 -2.41 -20.52 6.09
N GLY A 189 -1.78 -19.52 6.69
CA GLY A 189 -0.60 -18.84 6.17
C GLY A 189 -0.89 -17.73 5.14
N THR A 190 -2.10 -17.57 4.62
CA THR A 190 -2.39 -16.44 3.71
C THR A 190 -2.48 -15.11 4.46
N ILE A 191 -2.18 -14.00 3.80
CA ILE A 191 -2.37 -12.65 4.33
C ILE A 191 -3.68 -12.05 3.77
N ASN A 192 -4.43 -11.34 4.62
CA ASN A 192 -5.58 -10.56 4.19
C ASN A 192 -5.14 -9.42 3.26
N THR A 193 -5.57 -9.48 2.00
CA THR A 193 -5.19 -8.49 0.97
C THR A 193 -6.16 -7.32 0.85
N LYS A 194 -7.21 -7.30 1.67
CA LYS A 194 -8.13 -6.16 1.81
C LYS A 194 -7.81 -5.41 3.10
N LEU A 195 -7.44 -4.15 2.95
CA LEU A 195 -7.18 -3.28 4.09
C LEU A 195 -8.52 -2.85 4.70
N GLN A 196 -8.55 -2.69 6.02
CA GLN A 196 -9.72 -3.02 6.83
C GLN A 196 -10.95 -2.13 6.65
N PHE A 197 -10.87 -0.90 6.10
CA PHE A 197 -12.03 0.02 6.08
C PHE A 197 -12.24 0.85 4.80
N TRP A 198 -11.23 0.99 3.95
CA TRP A 198 -11.31 1.82 2.74
C TRP A 198 -11.23 0.96 1.49
N ASP A 199 -11.81 1.45 0.39
CA ASP A 199 -11.63 0.76 -0.88
C ASP A 199 -10.15 0.76 -1.30
N ASP A 200 -9.75 -0.29 -2.04
CA ASP A 200 -8.38 -0.48 -2.46
C ASP A 200 -7.87 0.69 -3.35
N GLU A 201 -8.77 1.43 -4.01
CA GLU A 201 -8.43 2.55 -4.86
C GLU A 201 -8.06 3.80 -4.05
N HIS A 202 -8.77 4.09 -2.98
CA HIS A 202 -8.49 5.19 -2.05
C HIS A 202 -7.11 5.06 -1.42
N VAL A 203 -6.75 3.85 -0.96
CA VAL A 203 -5.43 3.60 -0.39
C VAL A 203 -4.33 3.79 -1.44
N ARG A 204 -4.52 3.26 -2.66
CA ARG A 204 -3.58 3.47 -3.77
C ARG A 204 -3.43 4.95 -4.11
N ASP A 205 -4.52 5.71 -4.07
CA ASP A 205 -4.50 7.15 -4.31
C ASP A 205 -3.65 7.89 -3.27
N CYS A 206 -3.76 7.54 -1.99
CA CYS A 206 -2.89 8.08 -0.94
C CYS A 206 -1.42 7.70 -1.13
N ILE A 207 -1.12 6.45 -1.47
CA ILE A 207 0.24 5.98 -1.76
C ILE A 207 0.86 6.79 -2.90
N LEU A 208 0.11 7.03 -3.98
CA LEU A 208 0.57 7.84 -5.11
C LEU A 208 0.86 9.29 -4.69
N GLN A 209 0.03 9.89 -3.82
CA GLN A 209 0.26 11.24 -3.30
C GLN A 209 1.51 11.33 -2.41
N LEU A 210 1.76 10.32 -1.57
CA LEU A 210 2.99 10.25 -0.76
C LEU A 210 4.23 10.06 -1.65
N ARG A 211 4.12 9.25 -2.70
CA ARG A 211 5.20 9.03 -3.68
C ARG A 211 5.58 10.30 -4.43
N MET A 212 4.67 11.25 -4.64
CA MET A 212 5.03 12.56 -5.20
C MET A 212 6.10 13.29 -4.38
N ARG A 213 6.21 12.98 -3.09
CA ARG A 213 7.23 13.51 -2.17
C ARG A 213 8.39 12.54 -1.97
N CYS A 214 8.47 11.47 -2.76
CA CYS A 214 9.45 10.39 -2.60
C CYS A 214 9.41 9.71 -1.22
N ILE A 215 8.25 9.73 -0.56
CA ILE A 215 8.02 8.99 0.68
C ILE A 215 7.76 7.53 0.32
N LYS A 216 8.49 6.62 0.96
CA LYS A 216 8.34 5.18 0.72
C LYS A 216 7.14 4.64 1.49
N ASN A 217 6.40 3.72 0.89
CA ASN A 217 5.20 3.11 1.44
C ASN A 217 5.46 1.62 1.66
N ILE A 218 5.49 1.16 2.90
CA ILE A 218 5.80 -0.23 3.28
C ILE A 218 4.55 -0.83 3.93
N ILE A 219 4.17 -2.06 3.57
CA ILE A 219 3.06 -2.74 4.24
C ILE A 219 3.57 -3.48 5.47
N ALA A 220 2.96 -3.22 6.63
CA ALA A 220 3.27 -3.94 7.87
C ALA A 220 2.36 -5.17 8.02
N VAL A 221 2.96 -6.34 8.20
CA VAL A 221 2.28 -7.63 8.35
C VAL A 221 2.39 -8.08 9.81
N GLY A 222 1.25 -8.34 10.46
CA GLY A 222 1.23 -8.89 11.83
C GLY A 222 0.51 -8.01 12.84
N GLY A 223 1.20 -7.67 13.93
CA GLY A 223 0.68 -6.99 15.10
C GLY A 223 0.22 -7.93 16.22
N ALA A 224 0.08 -7.37 17.43
CA ALA A 224 -0.26 -8.06 18.69
C ALA A 224 -1.41 -9.06 18.59
N SER A 225 -2.47 -8.70 17.88
CA SER A 225 -3.69 -9.50 17.81
C SER A 225 -3.57 -10.75 16.94
N PHE A 226 -2.50 -10.88 16.15
CA PHE A 226 -2.33 -11.97 15.18
C PHE A 226 -0.98 -12.69 15.29
N ARG A 227 -0.20 -12.42 16.34
CA ARG A 227 1.13 -13.01 16.55
C ARG A 227 1.12 -14.54 16.48
N GLU A 228 0.12 -15.22 17.03
CA GLU A 228 0.07 -16.70 17.00
C GLU A 228 0.00 -17.30 15.60
N ARG A 229 -0.37 -16.49 14.59
CA ARG A 229 -0.49 -16.93 13.20
C ARG A 229 0.88 -17.17 12.55
N PHE A 230 1.94 -16.49 13.00
CA PHE A 230 3.30 -16.76 12.52
C PHE A 230 3.80 -18.15 12.90
N LEU A 231 3.31 -18.72 14.02
CA LEU A 231 3.66 -20.08 14.45
C LEU A 231 3.24 -21.17 13.45
N THR A 232 2.24 -20.91 12.61
CA THR A 232 1.76 -21.86 11.60
C THR A 232 2.68 -21.94 10.38
N LEU A 233 3.57 -20.95 10.17
CA LEU A 233 4.51 -20.89 9.04
C LEU A 233 5.66 -21.90 9.13
N LYS A 234 5.73 -22.69 10.22
CA LYS A 234 6.58 -23.89 10.28
C LYS A 234 6.16 -24.95 9.25
N ASP A 235 4.88 -24.94 8.86
CA ASP A 235 4.36 -25.78 7.79
C ASP A 235 4.79 -25.19 6.43
N PRO A 236 5.49 -25.98 5.58
CA PRO A 236 5.94 -25.51 4.27
C PRO A 236 4.80 -25.00 3.37
N GLU A 237 3.59 -25.57 3.46
CA GLU A 237 2.48 -25.11 2.63
C GLU A 237 1.93 -23.76 3.10
N ASN A 238 1.85 -23.54 4.41
CA ASN A 238 1.48 -22.24 4.97
C ASN A 238 2.52 -21.19 4.59
N LEU A 239 3.81 -21.53 4.68
CA LEU A 239 4.91 -20.66 4.28
C LEU A 239 4.81 -20.24 2.81
N GLU A 240 4.52 -21.18 1.91
CA GLU A 240 4.34 -20.88 0.49
C GLU A 240 3.14 -19.95 0.23
N ARG A 241 2.01 -20.20 0.93
CA ARG A 241 0.83 -19.32 0.87
C ARG A 241 1.13 -17.92 1.43
N PHE A 242 1.89 -17.83 2.51
CA PHE A 242 2.34 -16.58 3.12
C PHE A 242 3.18 -15.77 2.16
N LYS A 243 4.25 -16.35 1.62
CA LYS A 243 5.09 -15.73 0.60
C LYS A 243 4.26 -15.20 -0.57
N LYS A 244 3.42 -16.05 -1.14
CA LYS A 244 2.62 -15.71 -2.33
C LYS A 244 1.70 -14.52 -2.05
N SER A 245 0.88 -14.61 -0.99
CA SER A 245 -0.08 -13.56 -0.66
C SER A 245 0.58 -12.25 -0.19
N ALA A 246 1.73 -12.31 0.47
CA ALA A 246 2.53 -11.13 0.82
C ALA A 246 3.04 -10.39 -0.41
N VAL A 247 3.62 -11.12 -1.37
CA VAL A 247 4.10 -10.53 -2.64
C VAL A 247 2.94 -10.00 -3.47
N GLU A 248 1.81 -10.70 -3.52
CA GLU A 248 0.59 -10.21 -4.19
C GLU A 248 0.12 -8.89 -3.59
N LEU A 249 0.18 -8.74 -2.26
CA LEU A 249 -0.20 -7.51 -1.57
C LEU A 249 0.74 -6.34 -1.92
N VAL A 250 2.05 -6.58 -1.93
CA VAL A 250 3.06 -5.60 -2.36
C VAL A 250 2.77 -5.11 -3.78
N LEU A 251 2.51 -6.03 -4.70
CA LEU A 251 2.25 -5.71 -6.10
C LEU A 251 0.90 -5.01 -6.31
N LYS A 252 -0.14 -5.40 -5.55
CA LYS A 252 -1.50 -4.86 -5.66
C LYS A 252 -1.56 -3.35 -5.37
N TYR A 253 -0.84 -2.91 -4.34
CA TYR A 253 -0.81 -1.50 -3.93
C TYR A 253 0.46 -0.76 -4.39
N ASP A 254 1.37 -1.47 -5.06
CA ASP A 254 2.67 -0.97 -5.50
C ASP A 254 3.53 -0.45 -4.32
N TYR A 255 3.55 -1.20 -3.21
CA TYR A 255 4.36 -0.89 -2.02
C TYR A 255 5.86 -0.99 -2.31
N ASP A 256 6.65 -0.21 -1.57
CA ASP A 256 8.11 -0.20 -1.59
C ASP A 256 8.73 -1.38 -0.84
N GLY A 257 7.96 -2.11 -0.03
CA GLY A 257 8.45 -3.26 0.72
C GLY A 257 7.45 -3.82 1.71
N ILE A 258 7.95 -4.72 2.55
CA ILE A 258 7.22 -5.37 3.65
C ILE A 258 7.94 -5.06 4.97
N ASP A 259 7.16 -4.71 5.97
CA ASP A 259 7.57 -4.72 7.36
C ASP A 259 6.93 -5.93 8.05
N VAL A 260 7.69 -6.64 8.87
CA VAL A 260 7.18 -7.80 9.60
C VAL A 260 7.15 -7.49 11.09
N ASP A 261 5.94 -7.37 11.61
CA ASP A 261 5.61 -7.17 13.01
C ASP A 261 5.11 -8.48 13.63
N ASP A 262 6.00 -9.48 13.64
CA ASP A 262 5.76 -10.76 14.30
C ASP A 262 6.08 -10.59 15.80
N GLU A 263 5.04 -10.50 16.62
CA GLU A 263 5.16 -10.36 18.06
C GLU A 263 5.14 -11.72 18.81
N THR A 264 5.42 -12.84 18.14
CA THR A 264 5.64 -14.12 18.83
C THR A 264 6.82 -14.02 19.78
N GLY A 265 6.68 -14.57 20.98
CA GLY A 265 7.70 -14.53 22.03
C GLY A 265 7.92 -15.88 22.69
N ASN A 266 8.55 -15.84 23.87
CA ASN A 266 8.60 -16.95 24.81
C ASN A 266 7.16 -17.18 25.31
N MET A 267 6.50 -18.12 24.66
CA MET A 267 5.09 -18.46 24.74
C MET A 267 4.97 -19.93 25.13
N VAL A 268 3.77 -20.36 25.48
CA VAL A 268 3.49 -21.79 25.70
C VAL A 268 3.80 -22.58 24.43
N ALA A 269 3.39 -22.08 23.27
CA ALA A 269 3.61 -22.74 21.97
C ALA A 269 5.08 -22.83 21.53
N THR A 270 5.94 -21.94 22.05
CA THR A 270 7.39 -21.92 21.82
C THR A 270 8.16 -22.55 22.98
N LYS A 271 7.45 -23.19 23.93
CA LYS A 271 8.01 -23.86 25.11
C LYS A 271 8.90 -22.94 25.96
N GLY A 272 8.61 -21.65 25.98
CA GLY A 272 9.41 -20.65 26.69
C GLY A 272 10.79 -20.35 26.09
N ASP A 273 11.14 -20.94 24.94
CA ASP A 273 12.39 -20.67 24.23
C ASP A 273 12.09 -20.39 22.76
N TRP A 274 11.73 -19.14 22.48
CA TRP A 274 11.40 -18.68 21.13
C TRP A 274 12.57 -18.84 20.16
N LEU A 275 13.79 -18.51 20.60
CA LEU A 275 14.96 -18.54 19.74
C LEU A 275 15.24 -19.96 19.22
N ALA A 276 15.18 -20.96 20.10
CA ALA A 276 15.41 -22.35 19.71
C ALA A 276 14.23 -22.95 18.91
N SER A 277 12.98 -22.60 19.26
CA SER A 277 11.79 -23.28 18.73
C SER A 277 11.15 -22.61 17.52
N HIS A 278 11.25 -21.28 17.40
CA HIS A 278 10.60 -20.49 16.34
C HIS A 278 11.58 -19.62 15.55
N GLY A 279 12.72 -19.23 16.12
CA GLY A 279 13.77 -18.49 15.42
C GLY A 279 14.14 -19.05 14.03
N PRO A 280 14.28 -20.38 13.84
CA PRO A 280 14.53 -20.96 12.52
C PRO A 280 13.36 -20.82 11.53
N THR A 281 12.12 -20.75 12.02
CA THR A 281 10.94 -20.48 11.17
C THR A 281 10.94 -19.03 10.71
N VAL A 282 11.31 -18.09 11.59
CA VAL A 282 11.47 -16.67 11.25
C VAL A 282 12.49 -16.47 10.14
N GLU A 283 13.67 -17.08 10.28
CA GLU A 283 14.69 -17.02 9.23
C GLU A 283 14.15 -17.53 7.89
N LYS A 284 13.40 -18.64 7.90
CA LYS A 284 12.81 -19.23 6.69
C LYS A 284 11.80 -18.30 6.03
N TYR A 285 10.86 -17.71 6.78
CA TYR A 285 9.85 -16.86 6.15
C TYR A 285 10.42 -15.51 5.71
N LEU A 286 11.37 -14.92 6.44
CA LEU A 286 12.03 -13.68 6.00
C LEU A 286 12.83 -13.92 4.73
N LYS A 287 13.52 -15.06 4.62
CA LYS A 287 14.19 -15.46 3.39
C LYS A 287 13.19 -15.67 2.25
N ALA A 288 12.08 -16.36 2.50
CA ALA A 288 11.05 -16.60 1.50
C ALA A 288 10.41 -15.30 0.99
N LEU A 289 10.14 -14.34 1.88
CA LEU A 289 9.69 -13.00 1.51
C LEU A 289 10.73 -12.27 0.65
N ARG A 290 12.01 -12.35 1.04
CA ARG A 290 13.07 -11.71 0.27
C ARG A 290 13.17 -12.29 -1.14
N ASP A 291 13.25 -13.61 -1.25
CA ASP A 291 13.33 -14.30 -2.54
C ASP A 291 12.10 -14.01 -3.41
N GLY A 292 10.90 -13.98 -2.81
CA GLY A 292 9.66 -13.65 -3.50
C GLY A 292 9.62 -12.22 -4.03
N MET A 293 10.06 -11.24 -3.23
CA MET A 293 10.13 -9.85 -3.64
C MET A 293 11.23 -9.59 -4.67
N ASP A 294 12.40 -10.22 -4.52
CA ASP A 294 13.50 -10.12 -5.49
C ASP A 294 13.08 -10.70 -6.86
N ALA A 295 12.33 -11.81 -6.86
CA ALA A 295 11.75 -12.39 -8.08
C ALA A 295 10.65 -11.52 -8.72
N ALA A 296 9.91 -10.75 -7.91
CA ALA A 296 8.86 -9.84 -8.37
C ALA A 296 9.38 -8.45 -8.80
N GLN A 297 10.68 -8.18 -8.62
CA GLN A 297 11.27 -6.88 -8.94
C GLN A 297 11.22 -6.61 -10.46
N ARG A 298 10.65 -5.46 -10.82
CA ARG A 298 10.59 -5.01 -12.23
C ARG A 298 11.93 -4.41 -12.67
N PRO A 299 12.35 -4.59 -13.94
CA PRO A 299 13.58 -4.01 -14.46
C PRO A 299 13.64 -2.49 -14.27
N GLY A 300 14.75 -2.01 -13.74
CA GLY A 300 14.98 -0.58 -13.50
C GLY A 300 14.29 -0.01 -12.25
N GLU A 301 13.60 -0.83 -11.45
CA GLU A 301 13.12 -0.42 -10.12
C GLU A 301 14.11 -0.80 -9.02
N PRO A 302 14.13 -0.08 -7.88
CA PRO A 302 14.92 -0.48 -6.73
C PRO A 302 14.43 -1.80 -6.13
N ARG A 303 15.32 -2.47 -5.40
CA ARG A 303 14.96 -3.65 -4.61
C ARG A 303 13.88 -3.28 -3.59
N TYR A 304 12.90 -4.16 -3.39
CA TYR A 304 11.93 -4.00 -2.32
C TYR A 304 12.61 -4.01 -0.95
N LEU A 305 12.07 -3.23 -0.02
CA LEU A 305 12.53 -3.18 1.35
C LEU A 305 11.93 -4.33 2.16
N LEU A 306 12.69 -4.87 3.10
CA LEU A 306 12.21 -5.77 4.14
C LEU A 306 12.66 -5.24 5.49
N SER A 307 11.74 -5.00 6.42
CA SER A 307 12.05 -4.62 7.80
C SER A 307 11.45 -5.57 8.82
N TRP A 308 11.91 -5.44 10.06
CA TRP A 308 11.54 -6.29 11.19
C TRP A 308 11.33 -5.44 12.42
N ASP A 309 10.20 -5.65 13.10
CA ASP A 309 9.94 -5.07 14.41
C ASP A 309 10.41 -6.00 15.52
N GLU A 310 11.16 -5.44 16.47
CA GLU A 310 11.77 -6.20 17.54
C GLU A 310 11.56 -5.56 18.92
N PHE A 311 11.38 -6.42 19.91
CA PHE A 311 11.19 -6.02 21.29
C PHE A 311 12.45 -5.37 21.87
N PRO A 312 12.28 -4.36 22.75
CA PRO A 312 13.40 -3.60 23.29
C PRO A 312 14.32 -4.40 24.23
N TYR A 313 13.91 -5.59 24.66
CA TYR A 313 14.66 -6.48 25.55
C TYR A 313 15.34 -7.66 24.81
N ALA A 314 15.22 -7.73 23.48
CA ALA A 314 15.63 -8.93 22.74
C ALA A 314 17.13 -9.26 22.83
N TRP A 315 17.91 -8.28 23.26
CA TRP A 315 19.37 -8.29 23.39
C TRP A 315 19.83 -8.34 24.86
N ASP A 316 18.91 -8.45 25.82
CA ASP A 316 19.30 -8.55 27.22
C ASP A 316 19.99 -9.89 27.52
N PRO A 317 21.20 -9.89 28.13
CA PRO A 317 21.96 -11.11 28.32
C PRO A 317 21.21 -12.15 29.13
N ILE A 318 21.34 -13.40 28.71
CA ILE A 318 20.76 -14.54 29.43
C ILE A 318 21.42 -14.66 30.80
N ASN A 319 20.61 -14.61 31.86
CA ASN A 319 21.04 -14.85 33.23
C ASN A 319 20.04 -15.73 33.99
N ARG A 320 20.04 -17.03 33.70
CA ARG A 320 19.12 -17.99 34.33
C ARG A 320 19.25 -18.09 35.86
N ALA A 321 20.33 -17.58 36.45
CA ALA A 321 20.51 -17.54 37.90
C ALA A 321 19.73 -16.39 38.56
N ASN A 322 19.43 -15.32 37.82
CA ASN A 322 18.59 -14.22 38.30
C ASN A 322 17.11 -14.61 38.19
N LYS A 323 16.48 -14.89 39.34
CA LYS A 323 15.08 -15.29 39.43
C LYS A 323 14.11 -14.14 39.13
N ASP A 324 14.52 -12.89 39.34
CA ASP A 324 13.69 -11.71 39.15
C ASP A 324 13.69 -11.24 37.69
N TYR A 325 14.85 -11.36 37.03
CA TYR A 325 15.01 -10.98 35.63
C TYR A 325 16.08 -11.83 34.93
N PRO A 326 15.69 -12.93 34.25
CA PRO A 326 16.64 -13.83 33.61
C PRO A 326 17.13 -13.33 32.23
N GLY A 327 16.79 -12.10 31.84
CA GLY A 327 17.12 -11.51 30.53
C GLY A 327 16.09 -11.85 29.45
N CYS A 328 16.54 -11.91 28.19
CA CYS A 328 15.69 -12.16 27.03
C CYS A 328 14.95 -13.52 27.04
N VAL A 329 15.38 -14.45 27.90
CA VAL A 329 14.72 -15.77 28.11
C VAL A 329 13.59 -15.73 29.14
N ARG A 330 13.15 -14.55 29.58
CA ARG A 330 12.04 -14.43 30.53
C ARG A 330 10.79 -15.12 29.99
N PHE A 331 10.19 -15.95 30.83
CA PHE A 331 9.00 -16.75 30.54
C PHE A 331 8.27 -17.07 31.85
N THR A 332 6.95 -17.05 31.83
CA THR A 332 6.10 -17.54 32.92
C THR A 332 5.39 -18.80 32.44
N GLU A 333 5.53 -19.90 33.18
CA GLU A 333 4.91 -21.17 32.81
C GLU A 333 3.38 -21.04 32.68
N GLY A 334 2.83 -21.48 31.56
CA GLY A 334 1.40 -21.40 31.25
C GLY A 334 0.94 -20.06 30.69
N GLU A 335 1.82 -19.07 30.51
CA GLU A 335 1.47 -17.76 29.97
C GLU A 335 2.19 -17.47 28.64
N ASP A 336 1.54 -16.71 27.76
CA ASP A 336 2.16 -16.23 26.53
C ASP A 336 2.91 -14.91 26.79
N GLY A 337 4.24 -15.00 26.84
CA GLY A 337 5.12 -13.88 27.15
C GLY A 337 5.49 -13.00 25.97
N TRP A 338 5.99 -11.80 26.26
CA TRP A 338 6.40 -10.74 25.31
C TRP A 338 7.93 -10.54 25.27
N HIS A 339 8.69 -11.53 25.74
CA HIS A 339 10.15 -11.52 25.68
C HIS A 339 10.61 -12.59 24.70
N ARG A 340 11.71 -12.36 23.99
CA ARG A 340 12.43 -13.35 23.21
C ARG A 340 13.88 -12.93 23.09
N CYS A 341 14.78 -13.85 22.80
CA CYS A 341 16.15 -13.50 22.43
C CYS A 341 16.23 -13.27 20.91
N TYR A 342 16.91 -12.21 20.50
CA TYR A 342 17.08 -11.86 19.09
C TYR A 342 17.80 -12.97 18.32
N ASN A 343 17.30 -13.30 17.12
CA ASN A 343 17.99 -14.21 16.21
C ASN A 343 18.93 -13.41 15.27
N PRO A 344 20.26 -13.51 15.38
CA PRO A 344 21.18 -12.73 14.58
C PRO A 344 21.07 -12.95 13.07
N ALA A 345 20.50 -14.08 12.62
CA ALA A 345 20.27 -14.35 11.20
C ALA A 345 19.31 -13.34 10.55
N ILE A 346 18.41 -12.73 11.33
CA ILE A 346 17.46 -11.70 10.86
C ILE A 346 18.22 -10.51 10.26
N SER A 347 19.31 -10.06 10.90
CA SER A 347 20.11 -8.90 10.47
C SER A 347 20.64 -9.00 9.04
N ALA A 348 20.85 -10.23 8.54
CA ALA A 348 21.34 -10.48 7.18
C ALA A 348 20.22 -10.44 6.12
N LEU A 349 18.96 -10.64 6.54
CA LEU A 349 17.81 -10.76 5.64
C LEU A 349 17.06 -9.43 5.45
N VAL A 350 17.09 -8.57 6.47
CA VAL A 350 16.34 -7.31 6.50
C VAL A 350 17.22 -6.10 6.17
N ASP A 351 16.61 -5.05 5.63
CA ASP A 351 17.26 -3.77 5.32
C ASP A 351 17.43 -2.91 6.57
N PHE A 352 16.48 -2.97 7.51
CA PHE A 352 16.57 -2.33 8.83
C PHE A 352 15.69 -3.05 9.86
N VAL A 353 15.98 -2.82 11.14
CA VAL A 353 15.25 -3.34 12.30
C VAL A 353 14.67 -2.16 13.06
N ASN A 354 13.35 -2.12 13.21
CA ASN A 354 12.67 -1.19 14.10
C ASN A 354 12.73 -1.76 15.52
N VAL A 355 13.53 -1.13 16.37
CA VAL A 355 13.53 -1.46 17.78
C VAL A 355 12.36 -0.74 18.41
N MET A 356 11.35 -1.47 18.85
CA MET A 356 10.16 -0.93 19.52
C MET A 356 10.54 -0.40 20.91
N PHE A 357 11.26 0.71 20.96
CA PHE A 357 11.82 1.27 22.18
C PHE A 357 10.78 2.08 22.98
N TYR A 358 9.67 1.41 23.23
CA TYR A 358 8.47 1.84 23.95
C TYR A 358 7.77 0.59 24.52
N ASN A 359 6.68 0.76 25.26
CA ASN A 359 6.03 -0.33 26.01
C ASN A 359 7.00 -1.04 26.98
N ILE A 360 7.88 -0.24 27.60
CA ILE A 360 8.94 -0.74 28.49
C ILE A 360 8.51 -0.62 29.95
N ASN A 361 8.47 -1.77 30.63
CA ASN A 361 8.19 -1.84 32.05
C ASN A 361 9.43 -1.42 32.87
N GLY A 362 9.22 -0.55 33.87
CA GLY A 362 10.26 -0.16 34.85
C GLY A 362 10.64 1.33 34.86
N GLY A 363 9.97 2.16 34.05
CA GLY A 363 10.07 3.62 34.12
C GLY A 363 11.42 4.21 33.68
N ALA A 364 11.69 5.47 34.04
CA ALA A 364 12.78 6.27 33.48
C ALA A 364 14.19 5.67 33.64
N GLY A 365 14.44 4.93 34.73
CA GLY A 365 15.72 4.26 34.93
C GLY A 365 16.02 3.20 33.87
N VAL A 366 14.99 2.44 33.44
CA VAL A 366 15.14 1.41 32.40
C VAL A 366 15.31 2.04 31.03
N TYR A 367 14.54 3.09 30.71
CA TYR A 367 14.73 3.84 29.47
C TYR A 367 16.15 4.42 29.36
N LYS A 368 16.68 4.97 30.45
CA LYS A 368 18.07 5.44 30.49
C LYS A 368 19.06 4.30 30.25
N ALA A 369 18.88 3.16 30.94
CA ALA A 369 19.75 2.00 30.76
C ALA A 369 19.74 1.50 29.31
N VAL A 370 18.59 1.53 28.63
CA VAL A 370 18.53 1.06 27.25
C VAL A 370 19.28 1.99 26.29
N ILE A 371 19.19 3.31 26.47
CA ILE A 371 19.92 4.27 25.63
C ILE A 371 21.43 4.25 25.93
N ASP A 372 21.84 4.12 27.19
CA ASP A 372 23.25 4.20 27.58
C ASP A 372 24.01 2.86 27.42
N ASP A 373 23.29 1.73 27.41
CA ASP A 373 23.88 0.40 27.41
C ASP A 373 23.30 -0.50 26.32
N THR A 374 21.98 -0.70 26.32
CA THR A 374 21.37 -1.74 25.49
C THR A 374 21.49 -1.47 24.00
N LEU A 375 21.05 -0.31 23.50
CA LEU A 375 21.16 0.03 22.09
C LEU A 375 22.63 0.14 21.60
N PRO A 376 23.51 0.94 22.23
CA PRO A 376 24.86 1.16 21.72
C PRO A 376 25.81 -0.02 21.92
N LYS A 377 25.55 -0.94 22.87
CA LYS A 377 26.44 -2.06 23.14
C LYS A 377 25.82 -3.41 22.82
N LYS A 378 24.61 -3.69 23.32
CA LYS A 378 24.02 -5.04 23.21
C LYS A 378 23.35 -5.26 21.85
N ALA A 379 22.47 -4.36 21.43
CA ALA A 379 21.83 -4.44 20.12
C ALA A 379 22.86 -4.27 19.00
N ALA A 380 23.75 -3.28 19.13
CA ALA A 380 24.83 -3.02 18.17
C ALA A 380 25.85 -4.18 18.03
N ALA A 381 25.92 -5.11 19.00
CA ALA A 381 26.76 -6.30 18.89
C ALA A 381 26.22 -7.35 17.91
N VAL A 382 24.93 -7.28 17.55
CA VAL A 382 24.24 -8.27 16.70
C VAL A 382 23.50 -7.66 15.51
N ILE A 383 23.30 -6.33 15.51
CA ILE A 383 22.71 -5.56 14.40
C ILE A 383 23.66 -4.41 14.05
N PRO A 384 24.04 -4.25 12.78
CA PRO A 384 24.78 -3.06 12.34
C PRO A 384 24.05 -1.76 12.70
N LEU A 385 24.79 -0.75 13.19
CA LEU A 385 24.22 0.52 13.64
C LEU A 385 23.41 1.23 12.53
N ASP A 386 23.84 1.09 11.28
CA ASP A 386 23.19 1.63 10.08
C ASP A 386 21.94 0.85 9.65
N LYS A 387 21.53 -0.16 10.42
CA LYS A 387 20.25 -0.86 10.30
C LYS A 387 19.29 -0.62 11.47
N ILE A 388 19.74 0.02 12.55
CA ILE A 388 18.89 0.22 13.73
C ILE A 388 18.00 1.46 13.52
N VAL A 389 16.69 1.28 13.64
CA VAL A 389 15.70 2.36 13.70
C VAL A 389 15.11 2.39 15.11
N VAL A 390 15.24 3.51 15.81
CA VAL A 390 14.81 3.63 17.21
C VAL A 390 13.36 4.06 17.28
N GLY A 391 12.48 3.15 17.71
CA GLY A 391 11.05 3.38 17.85
C GLY A 391 10.68 4.24 19.05
N ALA A 392 9.56 4.94 18.96
CA ALA A 392 8.88 5.62 20.06
C ALA A 392 7.37 5.42 19.90
N CYS A 393 6.61 5.60 20.98
CA CYS A 393 5.15 5.64 20.90
C CYS A 393 4.62 7.04 21.23
N CYS A 394 3.33 7.30 20.99
CA CYS A 394 2.67 8.52 21.44
C CYS A 394 1.25 8.26 21.95
N GLY A 395 0.80 9.12 22.86
CA GLY A 395 -0.58 9.16 23.35
C GLY A 395 -1.15 7.81 23.76
N MET A 396 -2.37 7.56 23.28
CA MET A 396 -3.09 6.29 23.48
C MET A 396 -2.48 5.11 22.72
N GLY A 397 -1.49 5.34 21.85
CA GLY A 397 -0.73 4.28 21.20
C GLY A 397 0.30 3.62 22.12
N CYS A 398 0.68 4.29 23.21
CA CYS A 398 1.55 3.73 24.23
C CYS A 398 0.76 2.83 25.19
N VAL A 399 1.18 1.57 25.35
CA VAL A 399 0.61 0.64 26.35
C VAL A 399 1.19 0.93 27.74
N THR A 400 2.44 1.37 27.83
CA THR A 400 3.08 1.80 29.08
C THR A 400 3.54 3.24 28.98
N ASP A 401 3.55 3.93 30.12
CA ASP A 401 4.11 5.27 30.20
C ASP A 401 5.59 5.29 29.80
N GLN A 402 5.95 6.30 29.00
CA GLN A 402 7.33 6.62 28.68
C GLN A 402 7.75 7.94 29.35
N PRO A 403 9.05 8.13 29.64
CA PRO A 403 9.53 9.41 30.17
C PRO A 403 9.17 10.57 29.24
N ALA A 404 8.88 11.73 29.83
CA ALA A 404 8.60 12.93 29.05
C ALA A 404 9.76 13.28 28.11
N GLY A 405 9.48 13.44 26.82
CA GLY A 405 10.48 13.77 25.80
C GLY A 405 11.27 12.57 25.28
N GLN A 406 10.93 11.34 25.70
CA GLN A 406 11.63 10.13 25.24
C GLN A 406 11.60 9.99 23.72
N GLU A 407 10.49 10.36 23.07
CA GLU A 407 10.33 10.37 21.62
C GLU A 407 11.34 11.29 20.93
N VAL A 408 11.61 12.46 21.52
CA VAL A 408 12.60 13.44 21.02
C VAL A 408 14.02 12.90 21.18
N PHE A 409 14.32 12.26 22.31
CA PHE A 409 15.63 11.61 22.53
C PHE A 409 15.86 10.47 21.55
N ASN A 410 14.85 9.62 21.32
CA ASN A 410 14.92 8.51 20.37
C ASN A 410 15.15 9.03 18.94
N ALA A 411 14.44 10.08 18.55
CA ALA A 411 14.61 10.72 17.24
C ALA A 411 15.99 11.37 17.05
N GLY A 412 16.47 12.10 18.06
CA GLY A 412 17.81 12.73 18.02
C GLY A 412 18.92 11.68 17.91
N ASN A 413 18.88 10.64 18.75
CA ASN A 413 19.86 9.55 18.71
C ASN A 413 19.74 8.72 17.43
N GLY A 414 18.52 8.47 16.96
CA GLY A 414 18.25 7.78 15.71
C GLY A 414 18.94 8.44 14.53
N SER A 415 18.93 9.78 14.46
CA SER A 415 19.64 10.54 13.44
C SER A 415 21.15 10.57 13.65
N ALA A 416 21.59 10.81 14.89
CA ALA A 416 23.01 11.01 15.20
C ALA A 416 23.84 9.71 15.10
N PHE A 417 23.30 8.58 15.56
CA PHE A 417 24.08 7.36 15.80
C PHE A 417 23.57 6.13 15.04
N TYR A 418 22.33 6.13 14.58
CA TYR A 418 21.69 4.95 13.99
C TYR A 418 21.11 5.25 12.60
N LYS A 419 20.28 4.36 12.06
CA LYS A 419 19.64 4.53 10.74
C LYS A 419 18.48 5.50 10.78
N GLY A 420 17.83 5.67 11.93
CA GLY A 420 16.66 6.53 12.00
C GLY A 420 15.80 6.33 13.23
N THR A 421 14.55 6.78 13.13
CA THR A 421 13.52 6.64 14.14
C THR A 421 12.20 6.17 13.53
N MET A 422 11.34 5.62 14.38
CA MET A 422 9.99 5.16 14.01
C MET A 422 8.99 5.64 15.07
N LEU A 423 7.75 5.94 14.67
CA LEU A 423 6.66 6.32 15.56
C LEU A 423 5.45 5.37 15.47
N TRP A 424 5.07 4.81 16.62
CA TRP A 424 3.82 4.09 16.88
C TRP A 424 2.80 4.97 17.66
N SER A 425 1.76 5.52 17.04
CA SER A 425 1.50 5.53 15.60
C SER A 425 1.34 6.97 15.12
N GLY A 426 1.69 7.21 13.86
CA GLY A 426 1.41 8.48 13.21
C GLY A 426 -0.10 8.75 13.12
N THR A 427 -0.92 7.69 13.11
CA THR A 427 -2.38 7.81 13.19
C THR A 427 -2.83 8.49 14.47
N ILE A 428 -2.39 8.02 15.65
CA ILE A 428 -2.78 8.62 16.91
C ILE A 428 -2.30 10.07 17.01
N ASP A 429 -1.04 10.31 16.62
CA ASP A 429 -0.44 11.66 16.68
C ASP A 429 -1.22 12.66 15.81
N ILE A 430 -1.51 12.30 14.56
CA ILE A 430 -2.19 13.20 13.61
C ILE A 430 -3.65 13.42 14.01
N LEU A 431 -4.38 12.36 14.35
CA LEU A 431 -5.83 12.45 14.56
C LEU A 431 -6.20 13.03 15.92
N TYR A 432 -5.37 12.81 16.94
CA TYR A 432 -5.73 13.13 18.32
C TYR A 432 -4.75 14.04 19.04
N GLU A 433 -3.51 14.17 18.54
CA GLU A 433 -2.46 14.98 19.19
C GLU A 433 -1.94 16.14 18.32
N ASN A 434 -2.65 16.44 17.22
CA ASN A 434 -2.33 17.55 16.32
C ASN A 434 -0.88 17.49 15.81
N SER A 435 -0.41 16.29 15.49
CA SER A 435 0.89 16.03 14.86
C SER A 435 2.08 16.53 15.70
N SER A 436 1.89 16.57 17.03
CA SER A 436 2.83 17.08 18.03
C SER A 436 4.12 16.27 18.05
N THR A 437 3.99 14.95 18.06
CA THR A 437 5.12 14.04 18.21
C THR A 437 5.93 13.93 16.92
N ILE A 438 5.28 13.76 15.76
CA ILE A 438 5.95 13.79 14.44
C ILE A 438 6.73 15.09 14.26
N THR A 439 6.12 16.23 14.61
CA THR A 439 6.79 17.54 14.49
C THR A 439 8.02 17.65 15.39
N ARG A 440 7.92 17.23 16.66
CA ARG A 440 9.04 17.30 17.61
C ARG A 440 10.17 16.34 17.24
N MET A 441 9.85 15.09 16.92
CA MET A 441 10.81 14.08 16.47
C MET A 441 11.49 14.50 15.17
N GLY A 442 10.71 14.97 14.20
CA GLY A 442 11.18 15.45 12.91
C GLY A 442 12.22 16.57 13.02
N ARG A 443 11.98 17.54 13.91
CA ARG A 443 12.93 18.62 14.21
C ARG A 443 14.17 18.12 14.95
N ALA A 444 13.99 17.25 15.93
CA ALA A 444 15.08 16.75 16.77
C ALA A 444 16.11 15.95 15.97
N GLY A 445 15.65 15.11 15.03
CA GLY A 445 16.53 14.34 14.17
C GLY A 445 16.84 14.99 12.82
N ASN A 446 16.33 16.19 12.54
CA ASN A 446 16.47 16.87 11.25
C ASN A 446 16.06 15.96 10.07
N TYR A 447 14.94 15.27 10.23
CA TYR A 447 14.44 14.34 9.23
C TYR A 447 13.69 15.06 8.09
N GLY A 448 13.52 14.36 6.98
CA GLY A 448 12.68 14.80 5.88
C GLY A 448 13.18 14.30 4.54
N VAL A 449 12.28 14.27 3.57
CA VAL A 449 12.62 14.07 2.16
C VAL A 449 13.11 15.38 1.55
N LYS A 450 14.19 15.32 0.77
CA LYS A 450 14.55 16.45 -0.09
C LYS A 450 13.48 16.55 -1.17
N MET A 451 12.70 17.64 -1.14
CA MET A 451 11.66 17.87 -2.13
C MET A 451 12.28 17.78 -3.54
N PRO A 452 11.78 16.87 -4.40
CA PRO A 452 12.55 16.44 -5.56
C PRO A 452 12.42 17.38 -6.76
N PHE A 453 11.60 18.45 -6.67
CA PHE A 453 11.27 19.33 -7.78
C PHE A 453 12.51 19.94 -8.43
N ARG A 454 12.58 19.79 -9.76
CA ARG A 454 13.62 20.40 -10.57
C ARG A 454 13.40 21.90 -10.63
N ALA A 455 14.50 22.66 -10.66
CA ALA A 455 14.41 24.07 -11.01
C ALA A 455 13.75 24.20 -12.40
N PRO A 456 12.85 25.19 -12.60
CA PRO A 456 12.38 25.52 -13.94
C PRO A 456 13.59 25.77 -14.85
N ASN A 457 13.53 25.33 -16.11
CA ASN A 457 14.56 25.71 -17.07
C ASN A 457 14.65 27.26 -17.13
N PRO A 458 15.86 27.84 -17.05
CA PRO A 458 16.04 29.29 -17.04
C PRO A 458 15.59 29.96 -18.34
#